data_AF-A0A8D4BPS6-F1
#
_entry.id   AF-A0A8D4BPS6-F1
#
_cell.length_a   1.000
_cell.length_b   1.000
_cell.length_c   1.000
_cell.angle_alpha   90.00
_cell.angle_beta   90.00
_cell.angle_gamma   90.00
#
_symmetry.space_group_name_H-M   'P 1'
#
loop_
_entity.id
_entity.type
_entity.pdbx_description
1 polymer ?
#
loop_
_entity_poly.entity_id
_entity_poly.type
_entity_poly.pdbx_seq_one_letter_code
_entity_poly.pdbx_strand_id
1 'polypeptide(L)'
;MTSEHLLAAYQTLWLNRSFAPKQSMTSEDQLREAILKDLRDEMTHPRVRQTPYVKYHLGIKRILNSSLSSDEKVALTSLYTNLLDSCI
;
A
#
# COMPACT_ATOMS: atom_id res chain seq x y z
N MET A 1 -12.85 -12.16 -0.99
CA MET A 1 -12.25 -11.12 -0.13
C MET A 1 -12.79 -9.78 -0.59
N THR A 2 -13.36 -8.94 0.28
CA THR A 2 -13.93 -7.63 -0.10
C THR A 2 -12.86 -6.55 -0.05
N SER A 3 -13.01 -5.50 -0.87
CA SER A 3 -12.04 -4.38 -0.93
C SER A 3 -11.91 -3.64 0.40
N GLU A 4 -12.99 -3.59 1.19
CA GLU A 4 -12.99 -3.04 2.55
C GLU A 4 -12.10 -3.82 3.51
N HIS A 5 -12.15 -5.16 3.44
CA HIS A 5 -11.33 -6.02 4.28
C HIS A 5 -9.85 -5.84 3.97
N LEU A 6 -9.50 -5.77 2.68
CA LEU A 6 -8.12 -5.56 2.24
C LEU A 6 -7.59 -4.16 2.63
N LEU A 7 -8.45 -3.14 2.56
CA LEU A 7 -8.11 -1.80 3.03
C LEU A 7 -7.84 -1.79 4.55
N ALA A 8 -8.70 -2.42 5.34
CA ALA A 8 -8.51 -2.53 6.79
C ALA A 8 -7.21 -3.28 7.13
N ALA A 9 -6.96 -4.41 6.47
CA ALA A 9 -5.72 -5.17 6.58
C ALA A 9 -4.50 -4.29 6.27
N TYR A 10 -4.54 -3.55 5.17
CA TYR A 10 -3.47 -2.62 4.79
C TYR A 10 -3.27 -1.51 5.82
N GLN A 11 -4.33 -0.96 6.40
CA GLN A 11 -4.24 0.05 7.45
C GLN A 11 -3.50 -0.45 8.69
N THR A 12 -3.66 -1.74 9.07
CA THR A 12 -2.93 -2.31 10.21
C THR A 12 -1.41 -2.33 10.02
N LEU A 13 -0.92 -2.30 8.76
CA LEU A 13 0.51 -2.19 8.46
C LEU A 13 1.08 -0.82 8.83
N TRP A 14 0.24 0.18 9.06
CA TRP A 14 0.62 1.57 9.28
C TRP A 14 0.00 2.12 10.57
N LEU A 15 0.57 1.76 11.72
CA LEU A 15 0.10 2.17 13.05
C LEU A 15 -0.07 3.68 13.28
N ASN A 16 0.68 4.53 12.57
CA ASN A 16 0.71 5.98 12.77
C ASN A 16 0.26 6.79 11.55
N ARG A 17 -0.49 6.19 10.60
CA ARG A 17 -1.00 6.92 9.43
C ARG A 17 -2.52 6.86 9.40
N SER A 18 -3.14 8.00 9.70
CA SER A 18 -4.57 8.17 9.49
C SER A 18 -4.84 8.33 8.00
N PHE A 19 -5.37 7.29 7.36
CA PHE A 19 -5.97 7.42 6.04
C PHE A 19 -7.34 8.06 6.23
N ALA A 20 -7.42 9.38 6.12
CA ALA A 20 -8.71 10.05 6.13
C ALA A 20 -9.52 9.58 4.91
N PRO A 21 -10.70 8.97 5.10
CA PRO A 21 -11.51 8.52 3.98
C PRO A 21 -11.90 9.75 3.15
N LYS A 22 -11.52 9.77 1.87
CA LYS A 22 -12.04 10.77 0.94
C LYS A 22 -13.49 10.36 0.62
N GLN A 23 -14.44 11.24 0.94
CA GLN A 23 -15.89 10.99 0.86
C GLN A 23 -16.40 10.55 -0.54
N SER A 24 -15.57 10.64 -1.59
CA SER A 24 -15.93 10.29 -2.97
C SER A 24 -15.21 9.06 -3.53
N MET A 25 -14.39 8.34 -2.76
CA MET A 25 -13.62 7.19 -3.27
C MET A 25 -14.04 5.87 -2.65
N THR A 26 -14.13 4.83 -3.49
CA THR A 26 -14.36 3.46 -3.03
C THR A 26 -13.19 2.95 -2.20
N SER A 27 -13.43 1.96 -1.34
CA SER A 27 -12.37 1.35 -0.50
C SER A 27 -11.21 0.78 -1.33
N GLU A 28 -11.51 0.31 -2.54
CA GLU A 28 -10.52 -0.18 -3.49
C GLU A 28 -9.65 0.95 -4.05
N ASP A 29 -10.25 2.07 -4.43
CA ASP A 29 -9.53 3.22 -4.94
C ASP A 29 -8.69 3.87 -3.83
N GLN A 30 -9.20 3.91 -2.60
CA GLN A 30 -8.45 4.38 -1.43
C GLN A 30 -7.21 3.51 -1.17
N LEU A 31 -7.34 2.18 -1.28
CA LEU A 31 -6.22 1.25 -1.14
C LEU A 31 -5.19 1.47 -2.24
N ARG A 32 -5.63 1.58 -3.50
CA ARG A 32 -4.74 1.84 -4.65
C ARG A 32 -3.99 3.16 -4.49
N GLU A 33 -4.69 4.24 -4.15
CA GLU A 33 -4.07 5.56 -3.94
C GLU A 33 -3.05 5.51 -2.80
N ALA A 34 -3.38 4.81 -1.70
CA ALA A 34 -2.49 4.66 -0.57
C ALA A 34 -1.19 3.93 -0.93
N ILE A 35 -1.28 2.87 -1.73
CA ILE A 35 -0.11 2.09 -2.18
C ILE A 35 0.69 2.88 -3.21
N LEU A 36 0.05 3.57 -4.16
CA LEU A 36 0.74 4.44 -5.12
C LEU A 36 1.53 5.55 -4.42
N LYS A 37 0.94 6.19 -3.40
CA LYS A 37 1.65 7.20 -2.59
C LYS A 37 2.85 6.65 -1.86
N ASP A 38 2.76 5.42 -1.36
CA ASP A 38 3.90 4.74 -0.74
C ASP A 38 4.97 4.42 -1.79
N LEU A 39 4.61 3.84 -2.93
CA LEU A 39 5.52 3.52 -4.03
C LEU A 39 6.25 4.76 -4.55
N ARG A 40 5.55 5.89 -4.72
CA ARG A 40 6.14 7.16 -5.17
C ARG A 40 6.89 7.92 -4.08
N ASP A 41 6.92 7.36 -2.87
CA ASP A 41 7.54 7.94 -1.68
C ASP A 41 7.08 9.39 -1.42
N GLU A 42 5.82 9.70 -1.73
CA GLU A 42 5.30 11.07 -1.74
C GLU A 42 5.30 11.71 -0.34
N MET A 43 5.22 10.88 0.71
CA MET A 43 5.25 11.30 2.11
C MET A 43 6.66 11.57 2.64
N THR A 44 7.69 11.34 1.82
CA THR A 44 9.09 11.56 2.18
C THR A 44 9.57 12.86 1.53
N HIS A 45 10.39 13.63 2.27
CA HIS A 45 10.94 14.90 1.79
C HIS A 45 11.64 14.72 0.43
N PRO A 46 11.43 15.60 -0.57
CA PRO A 46 11.91 15.39 -1.95
C PRO A 46 13.39 15.02 -2.08
N ARG A 47 14.25 15.55 -1.21
CA ARG A 47 15.71 15.30 -1.22
C ARG A 47 16.13 13.88 -0.84
N VAL A 48 15.28 13.13 -0.15
CA VAL A 48 15.59 11.77 0.35
C VAL A 48 14.59 10.73 -0.17
N ARG A 49 13.83 11.07 -1.22
CA ARG A 49 12.89 10.15 -1.84
C ARG A 49 13.62 8.99 -2.48
N GLN A 50 13.06 7.81 -2.28
CA GLN A 50 13.54 6.58 -2.89
C GLN A 50 12.77 6.24 -4.17
N THR A 51 13.34 5.37 -4.99
CA THR A 51 12.68 4.91 -6.22
C THR A 51 11.51 3.96 -5.91
N PRO A 52 10.53 3.84 -6.82
CA PRO A 52 9.41 2.91 -6.66
C PRO A 52 9.83 1.47 -6.37
N TYR A 53 10.93 0.99 -6.95
CA TYR A 53 11.47 -0.35 -6.68
C TYR A 53 11.93 -0.54 -5.23
N VAL A 54 12.63 0.46 -4.66
CA VAL A 54 13.07 0.41 -3.26
C VAL A 54 11.85 0.42 -2.34
N LYS A 55 10.86 1.27 -2.64
CA LYS A 55 9.61 1.34 -1.87
C LYS A 55 8.77 0.07 -1.97
N TYR A 56 8.69 -0.52 -3.16
CA TYR A 56 8.07 -1.82 -3.38
C TYR A 56 8.72 -2.89 -2.50
N HIS A 57 10.05 -3.00 -2.53
CA HIS A 57 10.76 -3.98 -1.69
C HIS A 57 10.45 -3.81 -0.21
N LEU A 58 10.44 -2.56 0.30
CA LEU A 58 10.10 -2.26 1.68
C LEU A 58 8.63 -2.59 2.01
N GLY A 59 7.71 -2.29 1.09
CA GLY A 59 6.28 -2.60 1.22
C GLY A 59 6.02 -4.10 1.29
N ILE A 60 6.60 -4.88 0.38
CA ILE A 60 6.51 -6.35 0.39
C ILE A 60 7.10 -6.93 1.67
N LYS A 61 8.28 -6.47 2.10
CA LYS A 61 8.89 -6.92 3.35
C LYS A 61 7.99 -6.65 4.56
N ARG A 62 7.28 -5.51 4.58
CA ARG A 62 6.29 -5.18 5.62
C ARG A 62 5.09 -6.13 5.58
N ILE A 63 4.54 -6.41 4.39
CA ILE A 63 3.41 -7.33 4.21
C ILE A 63 3.80 -8.73 4.69
N LEU A 64 4.96 -9.25 4.27
CA LEU A 64 5.41 -10.59 4.64
C LEU A 64 5.61 -10.76 6.15
N ASN A 65 6.17 -9.74 6.82
CA ASN A 65 6.42 -9.74 8.27
C ASN A 65 5.19 -9.41 9.12
N SER A 66 4.05 -9.08 8.50
CA SER A 66 2.82 -8.79 9.22
C SER A 66 2.11 -10.06 9.71
N SER A 67 1.19 -9.89 10.65
CA SER A 67 0.29 -10.94 11.14
C SER A 67 -0.93 -11.19 10.23
N LEU A 68 -0.92 -10.63 9.01
CA LEU A 68 -1.99 -10.86 8.03
C LEU A 68 -2.04 -12.34 7.60
N SER A 69 -3.21 -12.80 7.18
CA SER A 69 -3.40 -14.12 6.61
C SER A 69 -2.64 -14.28 5.29
N SER A 70 -2.36 -15.53 4.91
CA SER A 70 -1.68 -15.84 3.65
C SER A 70 -2.41 -15.24 2.44
N ASP A 71 -3.74 -15.31 2.42
CA ASP A 71 -4.54 -14.78 1.32
C ASP A 71 -4.43 -13.26 1.22
N GLU A 72 -4.51 -12.53 2.35
CA GLU A 72 -4.34 -11.08 2.38
C GLU A 72 -2.93 -10.67 1.92
N LYS A 73 -1.90 -11.41 2.35
CA LYS A 73 -0.52 -11.16 1.93
C LYS A 73 -0.35 -11.32 0.42
N VAL A 74 -0.91 -12.39 -0.15
CA VAL A 74 -0.88 -12.62 -1.61
C VAL A 74 -1.63 -11.51 -2.33
N ALA A 75 -2.85 -11.18 -1.90
CA ALA A 75 -3.67 -10.14 -2.52
C ALA A 75 -2.97 -8.76 -2.50
N LEU A 76 -2.41 -8.35 -1.36
CA LEU A 76 -1.66 -7.09 -1.25
C LEU A 76 -0.39 -7.08 -2.09
N THR A 77 0.35 -8.19 -2.12
CA THR A 77 1.59 -8.32 -2.90
C THR A 77 1.31 -8.22 -4.40
N SER A 78 0.28 -8.92 -4.88
CA SER A 78 -0.16 -8.83 -6.28
C SER A 78 -0.56 -7.40 -6.64
N LEU A 79 -1.27 -6.71 -5.76
CA LEU A 79 -1.69 -5.32 -5.99
C LEU A 79 -0.48 -4.35 -6.00
N TYR A 80 0.48 -4.52 -5.10
CA TYR A 80 1.75 -3.77 -5.12
C TYR A 80 2.52 -3.97 -6.42
N THR A 81 2.55 -5.20 -6.95
CA THR A 81 3.24 -5.53 -8.19
C THR A 81 2.59 -4.84 -9.38
N ASN A 82 1.26 -4.96 -9.51
CA ASN A 82 0.51 -4.32 -10.59
C ASN A 82 0.65 -2.78 -10.58
N LEU A 83 0.70 -2.17 -9.40
CA LEU A 83 0.85 -0.72 -9.26
C LEU A 83 2.29 -0.24 -9.49
N LEU A 84 3.28 -1.08 -9.20
CA LEU A 84 4.67 -0.81 -9.55
C LEU A 84 4.82 -0.70 -11.07
N ASP A 85 4.25 -1.64 -11.83
CA ASP A 85 4.26 -1.62 -13.30
C ASP A 85 3.60 -0.35 -13.86
N SER A 86 2.63 0.21 -13.15
CA SER A 86 1.98 1.49 -13.53
C SER A 86 2.79 2.73 -13.15
N CYS A 87 3.87 2.60 -12.37
CA CYS A 87 4.75 3.69 -11.95
C CYS A 87 6.06 3.78 -12.75
N ILE A 88 6.36 2.75 -13.55
CA ILE A 88 7.53 2.65 -14.41
C ILE A 88 7.16 3.20 -15.79
#